data_AF-A0A2N2SCU1-F1
#
_entry.id   AF-A0A2N2SCU1-F1
#
_cell.length_a   1.000
_cell.length_b   1.000
_cell.length_c   1.000
_cell.angle_alpha   90.00
_cell.angle_beta   90.00
_cell.angle_gamma   90.00
#
_symmetry.space_group_name_H-M   'P 1'
#
loop_
_entity.id
_entity.type
_entity.pdbx_description
1 polymer ?
#
loop_
_entity_poly.entity_id
_entity_poly.type
_entity_poly.pdbx_seq_one_letter_code
_entity_poly.pdbx_strand_id
1 'polypeptide(L)'
;TQQSYWQIFDGNASRPFRESNYEPEIMLSLGIDNEMDGIKKIYIPRLLNIGLSHQSNGRTNPLSRSWNRLYLVGGFELTDRLSLMVRPWWRLPESPDDNPNIEKFLGHGDVTIRWEDEKRKNAASILLRNNLRSDNKGFAQLDLQRQVFNNPYLKLHLTLSTGYGESLLDYNHKQKIFGIGISLGE
;
A
#
# COMPACT_ATOMS: atom_id res chain seq x y z
N THR A 1 2.46 -1.51 9.96
CA THR A 1 3.34 -0.87 8.96
C THR A 1 3.72 0.54 9.40
N GLN A 2 4.88 1.05 8.98
CA GLN A 2 5.27 2.44 9.19
C GLN A 2 5.89 3.02 7.92
N GLN A 3 5.55 4.27 7.59
CA GLN A 3 6.11 5.00 6.46
C GLN A 3 6.56 6.39 6.91
N SER A 4 7.79 6.79 6.56
CA SER A 4 8.37 8.05 7.02
C SER A 4 8.97 8.85 5.86
N TYR A 5 8.73 10.16 5.87
CA TYR A 5 9.25 11.11 4.89
C TYR A 5 10.25 12.04 5.57
N TRP A 6 11.52 11.91 5.19
CA TRP A 6 12.63 12.61 5.84
C TRP A 6 13.28 13.63 4.91
N GLN A 7 13.42 14.87 5.36
CA GLN A 7 14.08 15.94 4.60
C GLN A 7 15.59 15.90 4.77
N ILE A 8 16.24 14.83 4.28
CA ILE A 8 17.67 14.57 4.51
C ILE A 8 18.60 15.66 3.96
N PHE A 9 18.14 16.39 2.95
CA PHE A 9 18.92 17.44 2.28
C PHE A 9 18.69 18.82 2.91
N ASP A 10 17.74 18.99 3.82
CA ASP A 10 17.45 20.27 4.46
C ASP A 10 18.39 20.53 5.66
N GLY A 11 19.63 20.91 5.36
CA GLY A 11 20.62 21.22 6.39
C GLY A 11 20.24 22.42 7.28
N ASN A 12 19.50 23.39 6.74
CA ASN A 12 19.14 24.62 7.46
C ASN A 12 18.09 24.36 8.54
N ALA A 13 17.15 23.44 8.29
CA ALA A 13 16.13 23.04 9.25
C ALA A 13 16.54 21.85 10.14
N SER A 14 17.83 21.48 10.16
CA SER A 14 18.34 20.30 10.88
C SER A 14 17.74 18.96 10.40
N ARG A 15 17.45 18.85 9.10
CA ARG A 15 16.98 17.64 8.41
C ARG A 15 15.79 16.98 9.14
N PRO A 16 14.64 17.66 9.29
CA PRO A 16 13.55 17.13 10.08
C PRO A 16 12.77 16.05 9.32
N PHE A 17 12.09 15.16 10.06
CA PHE A 17 11.02 14.35 9.48
C PHE A 17 9.83 15.25 9.16
N ARG A 18 9.42 15.24 7.89
CA ARG A 18 8.22 15.95 7.43
C ARG A 18 6.97 15.23 7.93
N GLU A 19 6.95 13.91 7.80
CA GLU A 19 5.79 13.09 8.15
C GLU A 19 6.22 11.67 8.54
N SER A 20 5.45 11.04 9.42
CA SER A 20 5.51 9.60 9.66
C SER A 20 4.10 9.08 9.85
N ASN A 21 3.75 7.99 9.17
CA ASN A 21 2.47 7.32 9.28
C ASN A 21 2.66 5.97 9.94
N TYR A 22 1.90 5.72 10.99
CA TYR A 22 1.88 4.49 11.77
C TYR A 22 0.58 3.76 11.48
N GLU A 23 0.68 2.50 11.06
CA GLU A 23 -0.47 1.67 10.69
C GLU A 23 -0.42 0.33 11.43
N PRO A 24 -0.75 0.29 12.73
CA PRO A 24 -0.97 -0.97 13.43
C PRO A 24 -2.23 -1.68 12.91
N GLU A 25 -2.17 -3.00 12.85
CA GLU A 25 -3.26 -3.84 12.34
C GLU A 25 -3.42 -5.10 13.20
N ILE A 26 -4.67 -5.54 13.36
CA ILE A 26 -5.01 -6.87 13.85
C ILE A 26 -5.78 -7.57 12.75
N MET A 27 -5.33 -8.74 12.32
CA MET A 27 -5.94 -9.47 11.22
C MET A 27 -6.04 -10.97 11.49
N LEU A 28 -7.09 -11.58 10.96
CA LEU A 28 -7.20 -13.02 10.75
C LEU A 28 -6.82 -13.32 9.31
N SER A 29 -5.85 -14.22 9.12
CA SER A 29 -5.33 -14.64 7.81
C SER A 29 -5.66 -16.10 7.56
N LEU A 30 -6.38 -16.39 6.49
CA LEU A 30 -6.80 -17.72 6.11
C LEU A 30 -6.13 -18.11 4.78
N GLY A 31 -5.40 -19.22 4.80
CA GLY A 31 -4.95 -19.89 3.58
C GLY A 31 -6.06 -20.80 3.07
N ILE A 32 -6.48 -20.60 1.83
CA ILE A 32 -7.53 -21.40 1.18
C ILE A 32 -6.88 -22.25 0.10
N ASP A 33 -7.15 -23.54 0.09
CA ASP A 33 -6.76 -24.39 -1.02
C ASP A 33 -7.63 -24.05 -2.23
N ASN A 34 -6.99 -23.55 -3.29
CA ASN A 34 -7.66 -23.14 -4.52
C ASN A 34 -7.53 -24.20 -5.62
N GLU A 35 -6.98 -25.38 -5.32
CA GLU A 35 -6.95 -26.50 -6.24
C GLU A 35 -8.21 -27.36 -6.09
N MET A 36 -8.91 -27.57 -7.21
CA MET A 36 -10.07 -28.46 -7.27
C MET A 36 -9.92 -29.39 -8.48
N ASP A 37 -10.01 -30.69 -8.24
CA ASP A 37 -9.83 -31.75 -9.25
C ASP A 37 -8.48 -31.66 -9.98
N GLY A 38 -7.40 -31.30 -9.27
CA GLY A 38 -6.06 -31.16 -9.84
C GLY A 38 -5.84 -29.87 -10.65
N ILE A 39 -6.81 -28.95 -10.63
CA ILE A 39 -6.76 -27.70 -11.40
C ILE A 39 -6.82 -26.51 -10.44
N LYS A 40 -5.79 -25.66 -10.46
CA LYS A 40 -5.78 -24.37 -9.76
C LYS A 40 -6.89 -23.47 -10.29
N LYS A 41 -7.81 -23.07 -9.42
CA LYS A 41 -8.90 -22.14 -9.73
C LYS A 41 -8.48 -20.71 -9.43
N ILE A 42 -8.05 -19.98 -10.46
CA ILE A 42 -7.53 -18.60 -10.33
C ILE A 42 -8.54 -17.60 -9.74
N TYR A 43 -9.84 -17.92 -9.78
CA TYR A 43 -10.92 -17.10 -9.22
C TYR A 43 -11.21 -17.38 -7.74
N ILE A 44 -10.61 -18.43 -7.16
CA ILE A 44 -10.66 -18.70 -5.72
C ILE A 44 -9.39 -18.08 -5.12
N PRO A 45 -9.53 -17.18 -4.12
CA PRO A 45 -8.36 -16.58 -3.49
C PRO A 45 -7.58 -17.65 -2.74
N ARG A 46 -6.25 -17.65 -2.87
CA ARG A 46 -5.34 -18.48 -2.07
C ARG A 46 -5.19 -17.94 -0.65
N LEU A 47 -5.33 -16.62 -0.51
CA LEU A 47 -5.23 -15.87 0.75
C LEU A 47 -6.49 -15.05 0.96
N LEU A 48 -7.08 -15.17 2.14
CA LEU A 48 -8.16 -14.31 2.59
C LEU A 48 -7.80 -13.70 3.95
N ASN A 49 -7.63 -12.38 4.00
CA ASN A 49 -7.41 -11.66 5.25
C ASN A 49 -8.63 -10.81 5.58
N ILE A 50 -9.04 -10.81 6.83
CA ILE A 50 -9.97 -9.83 7.40
C ILE A 50 -9.28 -9.13 8.56
N GLY A 51 -9.28 -7.80 8.57
CA GLY A 51 -8.51 -7.07 9.57
C GLY A 51 -9.06 -5.70 9.92
N LEU A 52 -8.70 -5.25 11.11
CA LEU A 52 -8.88 -3.89 11.59
C LEU A 52 -7.55 -3.17 11.53
N SER A 53 -7.54 -1.99 10.92
CA SER A 53 -6.38 -1.12 10.76
C SER A 53 -6.68 0.24 11.36
N HIS A 54 -5.78 0.71 12.23
CA HIS A 54 -5.70 2.11 12.62
C HIS A 54 -4.53 2.73 11.88
N GLN A 55 -4.72 3.86 11.22
CA GLN A 55 -3.61 4.60 10.60
C GLN A 55 -3.62 6.04 11.09
N SER A 56 -2.51 6.51 11.63
CA SER A 56 -2.36 7.90 12.08
C SER A 56 -0.95 8.43 11.85
N ASN A 57 -0.79 9.75 11.90
CA ASN A 57 0.52 10.37 11.75
C ASN A 57 1.21 10.79 13.06
N GLY A 58 0.54 10.58 14.20
CA GLY A 58 1.08 10.91 15.52
C GLY A 58 1.36 12.40 15.73
N ARG A 59 0.77 13.29 14.91
CA ARG A 59 0.89 14.74 15.05
C ARG A 59 -0.24 15.29 15.91
N THR A 60 -0.04 16.48 16.48
CA THR A 60 -1.10 17.25 17.14
C THR A 60 -1.82 18.14 16.14
N ASN A 61 -3.00 18.64 16.52
CA ASN A 61 -3.71 19.65 15.73
C ASN A 61 -2.85 20.90 15.46
N PRO A 62 -2.95 21.50 14.26
CA PRO A 62 -3.89 21.19 13.15
C PRO A 62 -3.37 20.15 12.13
N LEU A 63 -2.19 19.57 12.37
CA LEU A 63 -1.54 18.62 11.46
C LEU A 63 -1.91 17.16 11.72
N SER A 64 -2.68 16.89 12.79
CA SER A 64 -3.18 15.56 13.13
C SER A 64 -3.96 14.97 11.97
N ARG A 65 -3.67 13.72 11.62
CA ARG A 65 -4.42 12.93 10.65
C ARG A 65 -4.54 11.52 11.18
N SER A 66 -5.76 10.98 11.13
CA SER A 66 -6.02 9.60 11.48
C SER A 66 -7.27 9.06 10.81
N TRP A 67 -7.32 7.75 10.67
CA TRP A 67 -8.53 7.04 10.31
C TRP A 67 -8.48 5.57 10.73
N ASN A 68 -9.65 4.98 10.96
CA ASN A 68 -9.81 3.56 11.25
C ASN A 68 -10.53 2.84 10.10
N ARG A 69 -10.14 1.59 9.83
CA ARG A 69 -10.70 0.77 8.75
C ARG A 69 -10.92 -0.67 9.17
N LEU A 70 -12.05 -1.24 8.76
CA LEU A 70 -12.22 -2.68 8.58
C LEU A 70 -11.91 -2.99 7.12
N TYR A 71 -11.08 -3.99 6.86
CA TYR A 71 -10.72 -4.38 5.49
C TYR A 71 -10.83 -5.88 5.26
N LEU A 72 -10.92 -6.23 3.99
CA LEU A 72 -10.79 -7.59 3.48
C LEU A 72 -9.68 -7.61 2.42
N VAL A 73 -8.84 -8.63 2.37
CA VAL A 73 -7.87 -8.86 1.29
C VAL A 73 -8.13 -10.21 0.67
N GLY A 74 -8.37 -10.24 -0.64
CA GLY A 74 -8.31 -11.47 -1.44
C GLY A 74 -7.03 -11.50 -2.26
N GLY A 75 -6.20 -12.51 -2.05
CA GLY A 75 -4.98 -12.78 -2.83
C GLY A 75 -5.19 -13.93 -3.82
N PHE A 76 -5.02 -13.66 -5.10
CA PHE A 76 -5.25 -14.59 -6.21
C PHE A 76 -3.95 -14.86 -6.95
N GLU A 77 -3.64 -16.12 -7.17
CA GLU A 77 -2.52 -16.55 -8.02
C GLU A 77 -3.06 -16.74 -9.44
N LEU A 78 -2.82 -15.76 -10.31
CA LEU A 78 -3.30 -15.80 -11.70
C LEU A 78 -2.45 -16.72 -12.57
N THR A 79 -1.14 -16.72 -12.31
CA THR A 79 -0.15 -17.66 -12.86
C THR A 79 0.95 -17.88 -11.83
N ASP A 80 1.90 -18.77 -12.08
CA ASP A 80 3.05 -18.97 -11.18
C ASP A 80 3.96 -17.72 -11.05
N ARG A 81 3.77 -16.71 -11.91
CA ARG A 81 4.54 -15.47 -11.94
C ARG A 81 3.70 -14.22 -11.68
N LEU A 82 2.37 -14.33 -11.61
CA LEU A 82 1.46 -13.19 -11.55
C LEU A 82 0.44 -13.39 -10.44
N SER A 83 0.38 -12.43 -9.52
CA SER A 83 -0.59 -12.40 -8.43
C SER A 83 -1.39 -11.10 -8.45
N LEU A 84 -2.62 -11.19 -7.97
CA LEU A 84 -3.56 -10.09 -7.82
C LEU A 84 -4.00 -10.03 -6.36
N MET A 85 -3.89 -8.87 -5.74
CA MET A 85 -4.46 -8.58 -4.44
C MET A 85 -5.54 -7.53 -4.60
N VAL A 86 -6.73 -7.82 -4.09
CA VAL A 86 -7.85 -6.88 -4.06
C VAL A 86 -8.18 -6.62 -2.59
N ARG A 87 -8.15 -5.35 -2.20
CA ARG A 87 -8.36 -4.93 -0.82
C ARG A 87 -9.43 -3.85 -0.72
N PRO A 88 -10.71 -4.21 -0.58
CA PRO A 88 -11.73 -3.26 -0.15
C PRO A 88 -11.58 -2.95 1.34
N TRP A 89 -12.02 -1.75 1.74
CA TRP A 89 -12.14 -1.35 3.13
C TRP A 89 -13.40 -0.52 3.37
N TRP A 90 -13.85 -0.56 4.62
CA TRP A 90 -14.85 0.32 5.18
C TRP A 90 -14.18 1.19 6.23
N ARG A 91 -14.23 2.52 6.05
CA ARG A 91 -13.87 3.50 7.08
C ARG A 91 -14.82 3.46 8.28
N LEU A 92 -14.28 3.24 9.47
CA LEU A 92 -15.04 3.32 10.71
C LEU A 92 -15.22 4.80 11.10
N PRO A 93 -16.42 5.22 11.56
CA PRO A 93 -16.65 6.58 12.02
C PRO A 93 -15.79 6.94 13.24
N GLU A 94 -15.35 8.20 13.30
CA GLU A 94 -14.52 8.74 14.39
C GLU A 94 -15.05 10.10 14.86
N SER A 95 -14.80 10.43 16.13
CA SER A 95 -15.08 11.75 16.70
C SER A 95 -14.06 12.06 17.81
N PRO A 96 -13.27 13.15 17.71
CA PRO A 96 -13.21 14.10 16.60
C PRO A 96 -12.66 13.46 15.31
N ASP A 97 -12.98 14.07 14.16
CA ASP A 97 -12.55 13.61 12.83
C ASP A 97 -11.53 14.58 12.23
N ASP A 98 -10.28 14.14 12.18
CA ASP A 98 -9.13 14.92 11.70
C ASP A 98 -9.10 15.11 10.17
N ASN A 99 -9.83 14.27 9.43
CA ASN A 99 -9.87 14.28 7.97
C ASN A 99 -11.21 13.75 7.44
N PRO A 100 -12.30 14.53 7.57
CA PRO A 100 -13.65 14.04 7.27
C PRO A 100 -13.89 13.61 5.83
N ASN A 101 -13.11 14.14 4.89
CA ASN A 101 -13.21 13.89 3.46
C ASN A 101 -12.14 12.91 2.93
N ILE A 102 -11.44 12.15 3.78
CA ILE A 102 -10.37 11.24 3.35
C ILE A 102 -10.82 10.21 2.28
N GLU A 103 -12.04 9.68 2.40
CA GLU A 103 -12.61 8.74 1.43
C GLU A 103 -12.82 9.35 0.04
N LYS A 104 -12.93 10.69 -0.07
CA LYS A 104 -12.99 11.37 -1.37
C LYS A 104 -11.69 11.20 -2.15
N PHE A 105 -10.57 10.93 -1.49
CA PHE A 105 -9.27 10.82 -2.11
C PHE A 105 -8.76 9.39 -2.15
N LEU A 106 -8.91 8.65 -1.05
CA LEU A 106 -8.44 7.28 -0.95
C LEU A 106 -9.48 6.26 -1.43
N GLY A 107 -10.76 6.63 -1.53
CA GLY A 107 -11.80 5.69 -1.95
C GLY A 107 -12.02 4.57 -0.93
N HIS A 108 -12.46 3.43 -1.44
CA HIS A 108 -12.96 2.30 -0.65
C HIS A 108 -12.20 0.99 -0.91
N GLY A 109 -11.07 1.08 -1.61
CA GLY A 109 -10.25 -0.08 -1.89
C GLY A 109 -9.03 0.23 -2.76
N ASP A 110 -8.09 -0.71 -2.76
CA ASP A 110 -7.00 -0.75 -3.73
C ASP A 110 -6.82 -2.14 -4.34
N VAL A 111 -6.17 -2.15 -5.48
CA VAL A 111 -5.82 -3.34 -6.25
C VAL A 111 -4.32 -3.31 -6.50
N THR A 112 -3.65 -4.41 -6.19
CA THR A 112 -2.23 -4.59 -6.47
C THR A 112 -2.04 -5.78 -7.38
N ILE A 113 -1.38 -5.56 -8.53
CA ILE A 113 -0.94 -6.62 -9.43
C ILE A 113 0.57 -6.76 -9.24
N ARG A 114 1.06 -7.96 -8.95
CA ARG A 114 2.48 -8.24 -8.77
C ARG A 114 2.93 -9.35 -9.69
N TRP A 115 3.97 -9.06 -10.46
CA TRP A 115 4.73 -10.01 -11.25
C TRP A 115 6.07 -10.31 -10.59
N GLU A 116 6.51 -11.56 -10.64
CA GLU A 116 7.83 -11.99 -10.20
C GLU A 116 8.36 -13.07 -11.14
N ASP A 117 9.65 -13.03 -11.47
CA ASP A 117 10.27 -14.07 -12.28
C ASP A 117 10.46 -15.37 -11.49
N GLU A 118 10.63 -16.49 -12.19
CA GLU A 118 10.73 -17.83 -11.56
C GLU A 118 11.91 -17.94 -10.59
N LYS A 119 12.98 -17.18 -10.86
CA LYS A 119 14.19 -17.15 -10.03
C LYS A 119 14.10 -16.13 -8.87
N ARG A 120 12.98 -15.41 -8.75
CA ARG A 120 12.71 -14.34 -7.78
C ARG A 120 13.78 -13.25 -7.74
N LYS A 121 14.46 -13.05 -8.86
CA LYS A 121 15.49 -12.02 -9.04
C LYS A 121 14.90 -10.68 -9.45
N ASN A 122 13.76 -10.69 -10.12
CA ASN A 122 13.10 -9.49 -10.62
C ASN A 122 11.62 -9.53 -10.25
N ALA A 123 11.12 -8.41 -9.73
CA ALA A 123 9.70 -8.24 -9.46
C ALA A 123 9.23 -6.86 -9.94
N ALA A 124 7.96 -6.80 -10.33
CA ALA A 124 7.27 -5.57 -10.66
C ALA A 124 5.91 -5.58 -9.99
N SER A 125 5.49 -4.48 -9.39
CA SER A 125 4.12 -4.34 -8.87
C SER A 125 3.50 -3.02 -9.27
N ILE A 126 2.19 -3.08 -9.52
CA ILE A 126 1.36 -1.91 -9.78
C ILE A 126 0.28 -1.89 -8.72
N LEU A 127 0.23 -0.82 -7.92
CA LEU A 127 -0.87 -0.52 -7.00
C LEU A 127 -1.75 0.54 -7.63
N LEU A 128 -3.06 0.30 -7.66
CA LEU A 128 -4.08 1.21 -8.14
C LEU A 128 -5.11 1.44 -7.05
N ARG A 129 -5.48 2.71 -6.84
CA ARG A 129 -6.55 3.13 -5.94
C ARG A 129 -7.43 4.13 -6.65
N ASN A 130 -8.74 3.98 -6.49
CA ASN A 130 -9.71 4.88 -7.12
C ASN A 130 -10.90 5.12 -6.20
N ASN A 131 -11.41 6.36 -6.17
CA ASN A 131 -12.56 6.71 -5.36
C ASN A 131 -13.91 6.35 -6.02
N LEU A 132 -13.91 5.99 -7.31
CA LEU A 132 -15.07 5.62 -8.13
C LEU A 132 -16.17 6.70 -8.19
N ARG A 133 -15.80 7.97 -8.01
CA ARG A 133 -16.72 9.11 -8.07
C ARG A 133 -16.65 9.83 -9.41
N SER A 134 -17.67 10.62 -9.72
CA SER A 134 -17.70 11.49 -10.91
C SER A 134 -16.57 12.52 -10.90
N ASP A 135 -16.25 13.09 -9.73
CA ASP A 135 -15.07 13.95 -9.49
C ASP A 135 -13.82 13.11 -9.15
N ASN A 136 -13.50 12.17 -10.04
CA ASN A 136 -12.58 11.07 -9.78
C ASN A 136 -11.23 11.50 -9.18
N LYS A 137 -10.83 10.82 -8.10
CA LYS A 137 -9.52 10.88 -7.46
C LYS A 137 -8.95 9.48 -7.39
N GLY A 138 -7.64 9.38 -7.56
CA GLY A 138 -6.97 8.10 -7.52
C GLY A 138 -5.47 8.22 -7.30
N PHE A 139 -4.85 7.06 -7.22
CA PHE A 139 -3.43 6.87 -6.99
C PHE A 139 -2.97 5.68 -7.79
N ALA A 140 -1.78 5.80 -8.38
CA ALA A 140 -1.10 4.72 -9.05
C ALA A 140 0.36 4.71 -8.60
N GLN A 141 0.89 3.53 -8.31
CA GLN A 141 2.29 3.32 -7.97
C GLN A 141 2.82 2.13 -8.74
N LEU A 142 3.99 2.30 -9.37
CA LEU A 142 4.79 1.26 -9.98
C LEU A 142 6.05 1.06 -9.14
N ASP A 143 6.28 -0.18 -8.74
CA ASP A 143 7.51 -0.60 -8.10
C ASP A 143 8.24 -1.60 -8.99
N LEU A 144 9.55 -1.41 -9.14
CA LEU A 144 10.45 -2.34 -9.82
C LEU A 144 11.53 -2.76 -8.84
N GLN A 145 11.77 -4.06 -8.74
CA GLN A 145 12.74 -4.63 -7.82
C GLN A 145 13.69 -5.58 -8.55
N ARG A 146 14.98 -5.51 -8.23
CA ARG A 146 16.00 -6.41 -8.77
C ARG A 146 16.99 -6.84 -7.70
N GLN A 147 17.21 -8.15 -7.58
CA GLN A 147 18.22 -8.72 -6.69
C GLN A 147 19.62 -8.12 -6.96
N VAL A 148 20.32 -7.75 -5.90
CA VAL A 148 21.68 -7.21 -5.95
C VAL A 148 22.63 -8.00 -5.05
N PHE A 149 23.93 -7.90 -5.33
CA PHE A 149 25.00 -8.52 -4.53
C PHE A 149 24.88 -10.05 -4.32
N ASN A 150 24.16 -10.75 -5.22
CA ASN A 150 23.83 -12.17 -5.08
C ASN A 150 23.16 -12.54 -3.73
N ASN A 151 22.57 -11.57 -3.04
CA ASN A 151 21.83 -11.78 -1.80
C ASN A 151 20.33 -11.83 -2.13
N PRO A 152 19.62 -12.96 -1.93
CA PRO A 152 18.21 -13.09 -2.29
C PRO A 152 17.30 -12.11 -1.52
N TYR A 153 17.73 -11.66 -0.34
CA TYR A 153 16.96 -10.77 0.52
C TYR A 153 17.15 -9.29 0.20
N LEU A 154 18.09 -8.94 -0.70
CA LEU A 154 18.47 -7.56 -0.98
C LEU A 154 18.14 -7.20 -2.42
N LYS A 155 17.18 -6.29 -2.59
CA LYS A 155 16.70 -5.86 -3.90
C LYS A 155 16.93 -4.35 -4.06
N LEU A 156 17.50 -3.94 -5.20
CA LEU A 156 17.42 -2.55 -5.65
C LEU A 156 15.96 -2.25 -5.97
N HIS A 157 15.41 -1.16 -5.45
CA HIS A 157 14.00 -0.82 -5.56
C HIS A 157 13.85 0.57 -6.21
N LEU A 158 13.11 0.62 -7.30
CA LEU A 158 12.66 1.85 -7.95
C LEU A 158 11.15 2.01 -7.76
N THR A 159 10.71 3.19 -7.35
CA THR A 159 9.30 3.54 -7.14
C THR A 159 8.94 4.73 -8.01
N LEU A 160 7.79 4.66 -8.67
CA LEU A 160 7.16 5.76 -9.39
C LEU A 160 5.71 5.84 -8.95
N SER A 161 5.29 6.94 -8.33
CA SER A 161 3.89 7.13 -7.92
C SER A 161 3.31 8.43 -8.47
N THR A 162 1.99 8.45 -8.63
CA THR A 162 1.22 9.64 -8.99
C THR A 162 -0.19 9.57 -8.43
N GLY A 163 -0.67 10.67 -7.87
CA GLY A 163 -2.05 10.78 -7.37
C GLY A 163 -2.14 11.39 -5.99
N TYR A 164 -3.20 11.02 -5.27
CA TYR A 164 -3.53 11.49 -3.92
C TYR A 164 -3.29 10.39 -2.89
N GLY A 165 -3.15 10.72 -1.60
CA GLY A 165 -3.10 9.68 -0.56
C GLY A 165 -1.76 8.95 -0.45
N GLU A 166 -0.68 9.59 -0.88
CA GLU A 166 0.69 9.10 -0.75
C GLU A 166 1.14 9.08 0.73
N SER A 167 0.82 10.13 1.49
CA SER A 167 0.93 10.18 2.95
C SER A 167 -0.40 10.64 3.56
N LEU A 168 -0.60 10.44 4.87
CA LEU A 168 -1.78 10.99 5.54
C LEU A 168 -1.79 12.52 5.55
N LEU A 169 -0.65 13.18 5.77
CA LEU A 169 -0.59 14.64 5.73
C LEU A 169 -0.99 15.19 4.34
N ASP A 170 -0.61 14.48 3.27
CA ASP A 170 -0.86 14.86 1.89
C ASP A 170 -2.07 14.12 1.27
N TYR A 171 -2.99 13.59 2.08
CA TYR A 171 -4.07 12.74 1.57
C TYR A 171 -4.91 13.44 0.49
N ASN A 172 -5.06 14.76 0.60
CA ASN A 172 -5.82 15.62 -0.31
C ASN A 172 -4.94 16.40 -1.30
N HIS A 173 -3.65 16.08 -1.40
CA HIS A 173 -2.70 16.73 -2.30
C HIS A 173 -2.27 15.79 -3.43
N LYS A 174 -2.31 16.27 -4.67
CA LYS A 174 -1.86 15.50 -5.83
C LYS A 174 -0.37 15.69 -6.04
N GLN A 175 0.38 14.60 -6.04
CA GLN A 175 1.81 14.63 -6.28
C GLN A 175 2.29 13.52 -7.20
N LYS A 176 3.54 13.63 -7.65
CA LYS A 176 4.28 12.61 -8.38
C LYS A 176 5.57 12.37 -7.64
N ILE A 177 5.88 11.11 -7.35
CA ILE A 177 7.10 10.74 -6.64
C ILE A 177 7.91 9.78 -7.50
N PHE A 178 9.22 10.02 -7.51
CA PHE A 178 10.21 9.08 -8.00
C PHE A 178 11.15 8.76 -6.84
N GLY A 179 11.38 7.46 -6.60
CA GLY A 179 12.25 6.96 -5.55
C GLY A 179 13.20 5.90 -6.08
N ILE A 180 14.42 5.91 -5.56
CA ILE A 180 15.39 4.84 -5.70
C ILE A 180 15.91 4.49 -4.32
N GLY A 181 16.02 3.20 -4.05
CA GLY A 181 16.47 2.72 -2.76
C GLY A 181 16.73 1.22 -2.77
N ILE A 182 16.68 0.65 -1.58
CA ILE A 182 16.90 -0.77 -1.36
C ILE A 182 15.68 -1.29 -0.59
N SER A 183 15.20 -2.46 -0.97
CA SER A 183 14.20 -3.20 -0.22
C SER A 183 14.78 -4.50 0.33
N LEU A 184 14.24 -4.89 1.48
CA LEU A 184 14.54 -6.13 2.16
C LEU A 184 13.28 -6.99 2.17
N GLY A 185 13.42 -8.28 1.87
CA GLY A 185 12.31 -9.22 1.89
C GLY A 185 12.63 -10.51 1.15
N GLU A 186 11.83 -11.54 1.39
CA GLU A 186 11.92 -12.82 0.66
C GLU A 186 11.46 -12.70 -0.81
#